data_AF-A0A379MX24-F1
#
_entry.id   AF-A0A379MX24-F1
#
_cell.length_a   1.000
_cell.length_b   1.000
_cell.length_c   1.000
_cell.angle_alpha   90.00
_cell.angle_beta   90.00
_cell.angle_gamma   90.00
#
_symmetry.space_group_name_H-M   'P 1'
#
loop_
_entity.id
_entity.type
_entity.pdbx_description
1 polymer ?
#
loop_
_entity_poly.entity_id
_entity_poly.type
_entity_poly.pdbx_seq_one_letter_code
_entity_poly.pdbx_strand_id
1 'polypeptide(L)' 'MTGNAFESPFAGRLLSEQVTNPNILVGRYSYYSGYYHRHGFDDCARYLLPDRTDVDRLIIGSFCSIGSGAAMLLEMAW' A
#
# COMPACT_ATOMS: atom_id res chain seq x y z
N MET A 1 9.91 -4.89 12.96
CA MET A 1 9.36 -6.19 13.38
C MET A 1 9.66 -7.19 12.28
N THR A 2 10.44 -8.24 12.56
CA THR A 2 10.94 -9.22 11.57
C THR A 2 9.93 -10.34 11.28
N GLY A 3 8.71 -9.97 10.90
CA GLY A 3 7.65 -10.91 10.51
C GLY A 3 7.08 -10.55 9.14
N ASN A 4 6.56 -11.55 8.41
CA ASN A 4 5.83 -11.32 7.17
C ASN A 4 4.45 -10.71 7.49
N ALA A 5 4.07 -9.62 6.83
CA ALA A 5 2.74 -9.00 6.98
C ALA A 5 1.60 -9.88 6.44
N PHE A 6 1.94 -11.01 5.80
CA PHE A 6 1.03 -12.00 5.23
C PHE A 6 1.34 -13.40 5.77
N GLU A 7 0.28 -14.14 6.06
CA GLU A 7 0.36 -15.50 6.60
C GLU A 7 0.76 -16.54 5.55
N SER A 8 0.39 -16.31 4.28
CA SER A 8 0.52 -17.28 3.18
C SER A 8 0.71 -16.58 1.83
N PRO A 9 1.42 -17.19 0.85
CA PRO A 9 1.50 -16.68 -0.52
C PRO A 9 0.15 -16.60 -1.24
N PHE A 10 -0.86 -17.31 -0.74
CA PHE A 10 -2.21 -17.33 -1.30
C PHE A 10 -3.19 -16.42 -0.54
N ALA A 11 -2.72 -15.69 0.48
CA ALA A 11 -3.55 -14.80 1.29
C ALA A 11 -3.16 -13.34 1.06
N GLY A 12 -4.00 -12.62 0.30
CA GLY A 12 -3.94 -11.16 0.22
C GLY A 12 -4.66 -10.51 1.41
N ARG A 13 -4.44 -9.21 1.60
CA ARG A 13 -5.15 -8.40 2.59
C ARG A 13 -5.83 -7.22 1.91
N LEU A 14 -7.01 -6.85 2.38
CA LEU A 14 -7.71 -5.67 1.85
C LEU A 14 -6.86 -4.43 2.10
N LEU A 15 -6.88 -3.50 1.15
CA LEU A 15 -6.19 -2.22 1.32
C LEU A 15 -6.80 -1.44 2.48
N SER A 16 -8.12 -1.46 2.62
CA SER A 16 -8.88 -0.78 3.68
C SER A 16 -8.56 -1.26 5.11
N GLU A 17 -7.87 -2.39 5.27
CA GLU A 17 -7.52 -2.98 6.57
C GLU A 17 -6.04 -2.83 6.94
N GLN A 18 -5.21 -2.32 6.03
CA GLN A 18 -3.76 -2.27 6.21
C GLN A 18 -3.14 -0.91 5.87
N VAL A 19 -3.82 -0.07 5.09
CA VAL A 19 -3.33 1.27 4.74
C VAL A 19 -3.43 2.17 5.95
N THR A 20 -2.32 2.81 6.31
CA THR A 20 -2.25 3.75 7.44
C THR A 20 -1.83 5.16 7.03
N ASN A 21 -1.16 5.31 5.88
CA ASN A 21 -0.78 6.61 5.34
C ASN A 21 -2.04 7.40 4.87
N PRO A 22 -2.33 8.59 5.45
CA PRO A 22 -3.54 9.35 5.13
C PRO A 22 -3.58 9.90 3.70
N ASN A 23 -2.44 9.93 3.00
CA ASN A 23 -2.34 10.34 1.61
C ASN A 23 -2.60 9.21 0.60
N ILE A 24 -2.93 8.01 1.09
CA ILE A 24 -3.37 6.87 0.28
C ILE A 24 -4.88 6.68 0.48
N LEU A 25 -5.66 6.92 -0.58
CA LEU A 25 -7.10 6.71 -0.60
C LEU A 25 -7.44 5.44 -1.38
N VAL A 26 -8.21 4.54 -0.77
CA VAL A 26 -8.48 3.21 -1.35
C VAL A 26 -9.97 2.90 -1.44
N GLY A 27 -10.38 2.35 -2.58
CA GLY A 27 -11.73 1.86 -2.80
C GLY A 27 -11.99 0.48 -2.17
N ARG A 28 -13.27 0.11 -2.09
CA ARG A 28 -13.71 -1.17 -1.51
C ARG A 28 -13.20 -2.37 -2.30
N TYR A 29 -12.97 -3.48 -1.61
CA TYR A 29 -12.56 -4.78 -2.17
C TYR A 29 -11.23 -4.80 -2.94
N SER A 30 -10.51 -3.68 -2.99
CA SER A 30 -9.14 -3.67 -3.50
C SER A 30 -8.22 -4.33 -2.48
N TYR A 31 -7.28 -5.16 -2.95
CA TYR A 31 -6.39 -5.93 -2.08
C TYR A 31 -4.95 -5.93 -2.60
N TYR A 32 -4.03 -6.19 -1.67
CA TYR A 32 -2.62 -6.41 -1.95
C TYR A 32 -2.22 -7.82 -1.52
N SER A 33 -1.54 -8.55 -2.40
CA SER A 33 -0.95 -9.86 -2.12
C SER A 33 0.57 -9.73 -2.04
N GLY A 34 1.08 -9.41 -0.84
CA GLY A 34 2.46 -8.99 -0.64
C GLY A 34 3.43 -10.03 -0.08
N TYR A 35 3.02 -11.30 0.05
CA TYR A 35 3.78 -12.32 0.79
C TYR A 35 5.27 -12.41 0.42
N TYR A 36 5.62 -12.32 -0.87
CA TYR A 36 7.00 -12.43 -1.34
C TYR A 36 7.86 -11.19 -1.03
N HIS A 37 7.24 -10.06 -0.72
CA HIS A 37 7.92 -8.81 -0.34
C HIS A 37 7.72 -8.42 1.13
N ARG A 38 6.88 -9.18 1.85
CA ARG A 38 6.74 -9.20 3.32
C ARG A 38 6.19 -7.94 4.00
N HIS A 39 6.27 -6.79 3.36
CA HIS A 39 5.78 -5.52 3.89
C HIS A 39 4.30 -5.29 3.59
N GLY A 40 3.63 -4.46 4.40
CA GLY A 40 2.26 -4.01 4.11
C GLY A 40 2.19 -3.10 2.88
N PHE A 41 0.98 -2.65 2.53
CA PHE A 41 0.78 -1.85 1.33
C PHE A 41 1.41 -0.46 1.38
N ASP A 42 1.52 0.18 2.56
CA ASP A 42 2.07 1.53 2.68
C ASP A 42 3.51 1.63 2.12
N ASP A 43 4.32 0.59 2.31
CA ASP A 43 5.70 0.52 1.78
C ASP A 43 5.76 0.39 0.24
N CYS A 44 4.62 0.14 -0.42
CA CYS A 44 4.52 0.20 -1.89
C CYS A 44 4.47 1.64 -2.40
N ALA A 45 4.00 2.59 -1.58
CA ALA A 45 3.93 4.01 -1.91
C ALA A 45 5.23 4.72 -1.52
N ARG A 46 6.21 4.70 -2.42
CA ARG A 46 7.55 5.21 -2.12
C ARG A 46 7.58 6.72 -2.13
N TYR A 47 8.25 7.29 -1.13
CA TYR A 47 8.45 8.73 -0.93
C TYR A 47 7.19 9.54 -0.58
N LEU A 48 6.07 8.88 -0.30
CA LEU A 48 4.84 9.56 0.08
C LEU A 48 4.84 9.94 1.57
N LEU A 49 5.10 11.21 1.86
CA LEU A 49 5.11 11.74 3.22
C LEU A 49 3.71 11.66 3.87
N PRO A 50 3.55 11.01 5.04
CA PRO A 50 2.24 10.84 5.68
C PRO A 50 1.78 12.07 6.50
N ASP A 51 2.69 12.99 6.82
CA ASP A 51 2.46 14.13 7.70
C ASP A 51 2.25 15.46 6.95
N ARG A 52 2.35 15.44 5.62
CA ARG A 52 2.10 16.59 4.75
C ARG A 52 0.76 16.49 4.03
N THR A 53 0.14 17.64 3.79
CA THR A 53 -1.16 17.75 3.08
C THR A 53 -1.03 18.45 1.72
N ASP A 54 0.14 18.97 1.44
CA ASP A 54 0.55 19.73 0.26
C ASP A 54 1.52 18.92 -0.63
N VAL A 55 1.30 17.61 -0.68
CA VAL A 55 2.01 16.65 -1.53
C VAL A 55 1.00 15.89 -2.40
N ASP A 56 1.50 15.22 -3.44
CA ASP A 56 0.69 14.29 -4.24
C ASP A 56 0.01 13.21 -3.37
N ARG A 57 -1.14 12.72 -3.85
CA ARG A 57 -1.90 11.64 -3.21
C ARG A 57 -2.03 10.44 -4.12
N LEU A 58 -1.99 9.24 -3.52
CA LEU A 58 -2.24 7.99 -4.23
C LEU A 58 -3.72 7.61 -4.08
N ILE A 59 -4.45 7.53 -5.19
CA ILE A 59 -5.85 7.14 -5.21
C ILE A 59 -6.01 5.82 -5.97
N ILE A 60 -6.52 4.80 -5.30
CA ILE A 60 -6.77 3.48 -5.86
C ILE A 60 -8.27 3.23 -5.86
N GLY A 61 -8.81 2.84 -7.02
CA GLY A 61 -10.22 2.51 -7.19
C GLY A 61 -10.66 1.28 -6.40
N SER A 62 -11.90 0.84 -6.65
CA SER A 62 -12.46 -0.38 -6.04
C SER A 62 -12.16 -1.61 -6.90
N PHE A 63 -12.13 -2.79 -6.28
CA PHE A 63 -11.92 -4.10 -6.93
C PHE A 63 -10.59 -4.24 -7.69
N CYS A 64 -9.54 -3.53 -7.26
CA CYS A 64 -8.20 -3.67 -7.81
C CYS A 64 -7.43 -4.83 -7.16
N SER A 65 -6.72 -5.60 -7.98
CA SER A 65 -5.82 -6.67 -7.54
C SER A 65 -4.37 -6.22 -7.69
N ILE A 66 -3.64 -6.09 -6.58
CA ILE A 66 -2.24 -5.62 -6.61
C ILE A 66 -1.30 -6.75 -6.22
N GLY A 67 -0.35 -7.06 -7.10
CA GLY A 67 0.63 -8.12 -6.94
C GLY A 67 1.82 -7.72 -6.07
N SER A 68 2.50 -8.73 -5.51
CA SER A 68 3.62 -8.56 -4.59
C SER A 68 4.74 -7.70 -5.18
N GLY A 69 5.18 -6.69 -4.44
CA GLY A 69 6.32 -5.85 -4.83
C GLY A 69 5.99 -4.75 -5.82
N ALA A 70 4.72 -4.52 -6.14
CA ALA A 70 4.30 -3.33 -6.86
C ALA A 70 4.84 -2.08 -6.14
N ALA A 71 5.36 -1.13 -6.93
CA ALA A 71 5.89 0.11 -6.41
C ALA A 71 5.25 1.27 -7.16
N MET A 72 4.66 2.17 -6.40
CA MET A 72 4.18 3.46 -6.88
C MET A 72 5.24 4.47 -6.47
N LEU A 73 5.81 5.16 -7.44
CA LEU A 73 6.75 6.25 -7.20
C LEU A 73 5.96 7.55 -7.09
N LEU A 74 6.06 8.20 -5.95
CA LEU A 74 5.46 9.50 -5.68
C LEU A 74 6.57 10.55 -5.56
N GLU A 75 6.19 11.78 -5.20
CA GLU A 75 7.12 12.90 -5.09
C GLU A 75 8.07 12.76 -3.90
N MET A 76 9.37 12.94 -4.16
CA MET A 76 10.33 13.32 -3.11
C MET A 76 10.20 14.83 -2.89
N ALA A 77 9.56 15.22 -1.78
CA ALA A 77 9.61 16.61 -1.34
C ALA A 77 11.04 16.97 -0.90
N TRP A 78 11.68 17.91 -1.60
CA TRP A 78 12.91 18.58 -1.18
C TRP A 78 12.61 19.92 -0.55
#